data_AF-A0A554LCL0-F1
#
_entry.id   AF-A0A554LCL0-F1
#
_cell.length_a   1.000
_cell.length_b   1.000
_cell.length_c   1.000
_cell.angle_alpha   90.00
_cell.angle_beta   90.00
_cell.angle_gamma   90.00
#
_symmetry.space_group_name_H-M   'P 1'
#
loop_
_entity.id
_entity.type
_entity.pdbx_description
1 polymer ?
#
loop_
_entity_poly.entity_id
_entity_poly.type
_entity_poly.pdbx_seq_one_letter_code
_entity_poly.pdbx_strand_id
1 'polypeptide(L)'
;MLRKTVALTACLLVIGSSAFAQTQGEKVLDKKLWTVGSLLIGSTIYDVESTYFAFDKCVACYEKNPRMRPFVKAGKPWLYAVQGSIDAGVIYASYKMKDKDHKLWYLLPVALTVVHISAGMHNIRVAIKF
;
A
#
# COMPACT_ATOMS: atom_id res chain seq x y z
N MET A 1 -46.08 -41.37 9.56
CA MET A 1 -45.25 -40.82 10.66
C MET A 1 -43.78 -40.58 10.29
N LEU A 2 -43.30 -41.05 9.13
CA LEU A 2 -41.89 -40.94 8.68
C LEU A 2 -41.44 -39.54 8.20
N ARG A 3 -42.37 -38.63 7.87
CA ARG A 3 -42.06 -37.30 7.33
C ARG A 3 -41.64 -36.26 8.39
N LYS A 4 -41.94 -36.50 9.67
CA LYS A 4 -41.68 -35.53 10.75
C LYS A 4 -40.30 -35.72 11.41
N THR A 5 -39.69 -36.89 11.30
CA THR A 5 -38.37 -37.20 11.88
C THR A 5 -37.19 -36.73 11.00
N VAL A 6 -37.39 -36.63 9.68
CA VAL A 6 -36.33 -36.14 8.76
C VAL A 6 -36.06 -34.64 8.95
N ALA A 7 -37.10 -33.85 9.23
CA ALA A 7 -36.95 -32.40 9.43
C ALA A 7 -36.18 -32.03 10.71
N LEU A 8 -36.33 -32.80 11.79
CA LEU A 8 -35.63 -32.52 13.06
C LEU A 8 -34.12 -32.80 12.96
N THR A 9 -33.73 -33.79 12.17
CA THR A 9 -32.33 -34.21 12.02
C THR A 9 -31.52 -33.21 11.18
N ALA A 10 -32.15 -32.59 10.17
CA ALA A 10 -31.53 -31.54 9.36
C ALA A 10 -31.26 -30.25 10.16
N CYS A 11 -32.15 -29.86 11.06
CA CYS A 11 -31.93 -28.66 11.90
C CYS A 11 -30.76 -28.85 12.89
N LEU A 12 -30.56 -30.04 13.44
CA LEU A 12 -29.47 -30.30 14.39
C LEU A 12 -28.08 -30.29 13.71
N LEU A 13 -27.99 -30.66 12.44
CA LEU A 13 -26.74 -30.58 11.66
C LEU A 13 -26.37 -29.14 11.27
N VAL A 14 -27.36 -28.27 11.07
CA VAL A 14 -27.12 -26.84 10.77
C VAL A 14 -26.70 -26.06 12.02
N ILE A 15 -27.23 -26.40 13.20
CA ILE A 15 -26.88 -25.71 14.46
C ILE A 15 -25.47 -26.12 14.94
N GLY A 16 -25.06 -27.37 14.75
CA GLY A 16 -23.70 -27.84 15.09
C GLY A 16 -22.60 -27.24 14.20
N SER A 17 -22.92 -26.83 12.97
CA SER A 17 -21.96 -26.24 12.03
C SER A 17 -21.61 -24.77 12.35
N SER A 18 -22.47 -24.08 13.10
CA SER A 18 -22.27 -22.68 13.48
C SER A 18 -21.42 -22.50 14.75
N ALA A 19 -21.30 -23.54 15.58
CA ALA A 19 -20.50 -23.50 16.81
C ALA A 19 -18.99 -23.60 16.55
N PHE A 20 -18.60 -24.04 15.34
CA PHE A 20 -17.21 -24.08 14.85
C PHE A 20 -16.95 -23.05 13.74
N ALA A 21 -17.69 -21.93 13.72
CA ALA A 21 -17.18 -20.73 13.07
C ALA A 21 -16.00 -20.25 13.92
N GLN A 22 -14.85 -20.88 13.68
CA GLN A 22 -13.57 -20.60 14.28
C GLN A 22 -13.43 -19.09 14.44
N THR A 23 -13.08 -18.68 15.65
CA THR A 23 -12.36 -17.44 15.92
C THR A 23 -11.06 -17.46 15.10
N GLN A 24 -11.16 -17.31 13.77
CA GLN A 24 -10.01 -17.05 12.92
C GLN A 24 -9.54 -15.66 13.32
N GLY A 25 -8.50 -15.59 14.14
CA GLY A 25 -7.83 -14.33 14.44
C GLY A 25 -7.59 -13.55 13.15
N GLU A 26 -7.84 -12.24 13.17
CA GLU A 26 -7.69 -11.38 12.00
C GLU A 26 -6.28 -11.58 11.42
N LYS A 27 -6.19 -12.07 10.17
CA LYS A 27 -4.90 -12.31 9.54
C LYS A 27 -4.18 -10.96 9.41
N VAL A 28 -2.93 -10.88 9.86
CA VAL A 28 -2.14 -9.62 9.78
C VAL A 28 -1.99 -9.16 8.32
N LEU A 29 -1.75 -10.11 7.41
CA LEU A 29 -1.76 -9.91 5.95
C LEU A 29 -3.20 -9.90 5.40
N ASP A 30 -4.05 -9.02 5.93
CA ASP A 30 -5.42 -8.82 5.44
C ASP A 30 -5.47 -7.88 4.23
N LYS A 31 -6.69 -7.71 3.71
CA LYS A 31 -6.98 -6.76 2.64
C LYS A 31 -6.54 -5.33 2.97
N LYS A 32 -6.61 -4.90 4.24
CA LYS A 32 -6.24 -3.53 4.63
C LYS A 32 -4.75 -3.28 4.44
N LEU A 33 -3.90 -4.20 4.91
CA LEU A 33 -2.44 -4.06 4.75
C LEU A 33 -2.05 -4.10 3.26
N TRP A 34 -2.67 -5.00 2.49
CA TRP A 34 -2.46 -5.05 1.03
C TRP A 34 -2.88 -3.76 0.34
N THR A 35 -4.05 -3.20 0.66
CA THR A 35 -4.51 -1.94 0.08
C THR A 35 -3.55 -0.79 0.40
N VAL A 36 -3.14 -0.65 1.66
CA VAL A 36 -2.21 0.42 2.08
C VAL A 36 -0.85 0.26 1.41
N GLY A 37 -0.32 -0.96 1.33
CA GLY A 37 0.95 -1.23 0.65
C GLY A 37 0.90 -0.96 -0.85
N SER A 38 -0.17 -1.39 -1.53
CA SER A 38 -0.35 -1.13 -2.96
C SER A 38 -0.52 0.35 -3.27
N LEU A 39 -1.22 1.11 -2.41
CA LEU A 39 -1.34 2.56 -2.56
C LEU A 39 0.01 3.26 -2.42
N LEU A 40 0.82 2.85 -1.43
CA LEU A 40 2.17 3.38 -1.26
C LEU A 40 3.01 3.13 -2.53
N ILE A 41 3.15 1.87 -2.94
CA ILE A 41 3.94 1.49 -4.12
C ILE A 41 3.44 2.22 -5.38
N GLY A 42 2.12 2.25 -5.60
CA GLY A 42 1.53 2.94 -6.74
C GLY A 42 1.82 4.44 -6.75
N SER A 43 1.73 5.09 -5.59
CA SER A 43 2.06 6.51 -5.46
C SER A 43 3.54 6.80 -5.68
N THR A 44 4.43 5.93 -5.19
CA THR A 44 5.88 6.02 -5.43
C THR A 44 6.19 5.89 -6.91
N ILE A 45 5.59 4.93 -7.61
CA ILE A 45 5.73 4.78 -9.07
C ILE A 45 5.26 6.05 -9.77
N TYR A 46 4.09 6.59 -9.40
CA TYR A 46 3.57 7.82 -9.98
C TYR A 46 4.51 9.02 -9.78
N ASP A 47 5.07 9.19 -8.58
CA ASP A 47 6.04 10.24 -8.26
C ASP A 47 7.31 10.10 -9.11
N VAL A 48 7.88 8.89 -9.20
CA VAL A 48 9.06 8.61 -10.03
C VAL A 48 8.79 8.90 -11.51
N GLU A 49 7.70 8.37 -12.05
CA GLU A 49 7.34 8.55 -13.48
C GLU A 49 7.12 10.03 -13.81
N SER A 50 6.36 10.74 -12.98
CA SER A 50 6.11 12.16 -13.18
C SER A 50 7.37 13.01 -13.01
N THR A 51 8.32 12.62 -12.15
CA THR A 51 9.62 13.28 -11.98
C THR A 51 10.41 13.26 -13.30
N TYR A 52 10.55 12.08 -13.92
CA TYR A 52 11.28 11.96 -15.18
C TYR A 52 10.53 12.62 -16.34
N PHE A 53 9.20 12.51 -16.37
CA PHE A 53 8.38 13.26 -17.33
C PHE A 53 8.61 14.78 -17.24
N ALA A 54 8.75 15.32 -16.02
CA ALA A 54 9.05 16.75 -15.84
C ALA A 54 10.46 17.12 -16.34
N PHE A 55 11.47 16.28 -16.14
CA PHE A 55 12.82 16.54 -16.67
C PHE A 55 12.91 16.43 -18.18
N ASP A 56 12.14 15.53 -18.80
CA ASP A 56 12.06 15.43 -20.25
C ASP A 56 11.48 16.71 -20.89
N LYS A 57 10.63 17.44 -20.16
CA LYS A 57 10.02 18.71 -20.60
C LYS A 57 10.82 19.94 -20.22
N CYS A 58 11.50 19.92 -19.08
CA CYS A 58 12.19 21.08 -18.51
C CYS A 58 13.67 20.77 -18.24
N VAL A 59 14.53 21.12 -19.20
CA VAL A 59 15.99 20.88 -19.13
C VAL A 59 16.66 21.59 -17.94
N ALA A 60 16.12 22.74 -17.52
CA ALA A 60 16.63 23.50 -16.39
C ALA A 60 16.06 23.06 -15.02
N CYS A 61 15.07 22.16 -15.01
CA CYS A 61 14.46 21.69 -13.77
C CYS A 61 15.38 20.72 -13.04
N TYR A 62 15.23 20.66 -11.71
CA TYR A 62 16.02 19.78 -10.87
C TYR A 62 15.21 19.30 -9.67
N GLU A 63 15.60 18.16 -9.10
CA GLU A 63 14.99 17.59 -7.89
C GLU A 63 15.14 18.55 -6.70
N LYS A 64 14.01 19.04 -6.18
CA LYS A 64 13.98 20.00 -5.08
C LYS A 64 14.38 19.37 -3.74
N ASN A 65 14.11 18.07 -3.54
CA ASN A 65 14.53 17.34 -2.36
C ASN A 65 16.05 17.03 -2.43
N PRO A 66 16.89 17.68 -1.61
CA PRO A 66 18.34 17.50 -1.69
C PRO A 66 18.78 16.06 -1.36
N ARG A 67 17.98 15.31 -0.58
CA ARG A 67 18.28 13.91 -0.25
C ARG A 67 18.01 12.98 -1.42
N MET A 68 17.00 13.27 -2.26
CA MET A 68 16.66 12.44 -3.41
C MET A 68 17.44 12.81 -4.67
N ARG A 69 17.98 14.03 -4.74
CA ARG A 69 18.71 14.54 -5.90
C ARG A 69 19.85 13.64 -6.40
N PRO A 70 20.72 13.04 -5.56
CA PRO A 70 21.76 12.13 -6.05
C PRO A 70 21.17 10.91 -6.75
N PHE A 71 20.05 10.40 -6.22
CA PHE A 71 19.40 9.20 -6.74
C PHE A 71 18.69 9.46 -8.06
N VAL A 72 18.05 10.61 -8.18
CA VAL A 72 17.47 11.12 -9.42
C VAL A 72 18.54 11.29 -10.50
N LYS A 73 19.69 11.90 -10.17
CA LYS A 73 20.78 12.11 -11.12
C LYS A 73 21.43 10.81 -11.61
N ALA A 74 21.44 9.78 -10.78
CA ALA A 74 21.94 8.46 -11.15
C ALA A 74 20.96 7.68 -12.07
N GLY A 75 19.75 8.19 -12.29
CA GLY A 75 18.79 7.67 -13.25
C GLY A 75 17.67 6.84 -12.65
N LYS A 76 16.66 6.58 -13.49
CA LYS A 76 15.38 6.00 -13.10
C LYS A 76 15.48 4.63 -12.41
N PRO A 77 16.32 3.68 -12.86
CA PRO A 77 16.48 2.40 -12.17
C PRO A 77 17.00 2.55 -10.74
N TRP A 78 17.93 3.49 -10.51
CA TRP A 78 18.50 3.71 -9.20
C TRP A 78 17.51 4.38 -8.25
N LEU A 79 16.70 5.31 -8.76
CA LEU A 79 15.62 5.91 -7.98
C LEU A 79 14.58 4.85 -7.57
N TYR A 80 14.21 3.93 -8.46
CA TYR A 80 13.33 2.81 -8.11
C TYR A 80 13.94 1.87 -7.09
N ALA A 81 15.23 1.54 -7.21
CA ALA A 81 15.89 0.67 -6.25
C ALA A 81 15.85 1.25 -4.83
N VAL A 82 16.14 2.55 -4.70
CA VAL A 82 16.13 3.24 -3.41
C VAL A 82 14.72 3.40 -2.86
N GLN A 83 13.78 3.93 -3.65
CA GLN A 83 12.40 4.13 -3.19
C GLN A 83 11.70 2.80 -2.91
N GLY A 84 11.89 1.78 -3.76
CA GLY A 84 11.34 0.45 -3.54
C GLY A 84 11.88 -0.21 -2.27
N SER A 85 13.16 0.01 -1.94
CA SER A 85 13.74 -0.46 -0.67
C SER A 85 13.12 0.23 0.54
N ILE A 86 12.86 1.54 0.43
CA ILE A 86 12.17 2.32 1.47
C ILE A 86 10.74 1.82 1.64
N ASP A 87 9.99 1.66 0.55
CA ASP A 87 8.61 1.15 0.57
C ASP A 87 8.53 -0.24 1.20
N ALA A 88 9.43 -1.15 0.83
CA ALA A 88 9.51 -2.48 1.42
C ALA A 88 9.77 -2.42 2.94
N GLY A 89 10.69 -1.55 3.38
CA GLY A 89 10.97 -1.32 4.80
C GLY A 89 9.77 -0.77 5.57
N VAL A 90 9.04 0.19 4.97
CA VAL A 90 7.84 0.79 5.55
C VAL A 90 6.71 -0.23 5.66
N ILE A 91 6.44 -0.99 4.59
CA ILE A 91 5.41 -2.04 4.59
C ILE A 91 5.76 -3.12 5.62
N TYR A 92 7.03 -3.51 5.72
CA TYR A 92 7.48 -4.47 6.74
C TYR A 92 7.30 -3.93 8.17
N ALA A 93 7.65 -2.68 8.41
CA ALA A 93 7.44 -2.03 9.71
C ALA A 93 5.94 -1.97 10.06
N SER A 94 5.09 -1.58 9.10
CA SER A 94 3.64 -1.60 9.24
C SER A 94 3.10 -3.00 9.54
N TYR A 95 3.59 -4.02 8.85
CA TYR A 95 3.27 -5.42 9.15
C TYR A 95 3.62 -5.78 10.60
N LYS A 96 4.85 -5.48 11.05
CA LYS A 96 5.29 -5.77 12.43
C LYS A 96 4.53 -4.99 13.49
N MET A 97 4.11 -3.76 13.19
CA MET A 97 3.25 -2.98 14.08
C MET A 97 1.87 -3.59 14.18
N LYS A 98 1.28 -3.99 13.05
CA LYS A 98 -0.05 -4.60 13.00
C LYS A 98 -0.09 -5.96 13.69
N ASP A 99 0.97 -6.77 13.53
CA ASP A 99 1.15 -8.06 14.20
C ASP A 99 1.12 -7.94 15.73
N LYS A 100 1.55 -6.79 16.26
CA LYS A 100 1.51 -6.43 17.69
C LYS A 100 0.25 -5.65 18.09
N ASP A 101 -0.78 -5.62 17.24
CA ASP A 101 -2.03 -4.88 17.43
C ASP A 101 -1.85 -3.36 17.67
N HIS A 102 -0.77 -2.76 17.14
CA HIS A 102 -0.58 -1.31 17.21
C HIS A 102 -1.53 -0.59 16.25
N LYS A 103 -2.47 0.18 16.79
CA LYS A 103 -3.49 0.93 16.05
C LYS A 103 -2.95 1.91 14.99
N LEU A 104 -1.69 2.31 15.08
CA LEU A 104 -1.04 3.27 14.16
C LEU A 104 -0.22 2.61 13.04
N TRP A 105 -0.36 1.30 12.83
CA TRP A 105 0.41 0.56 11.81
C TRP A 105 0.32 1.15 10.39
N TYR A 106 -0.79 1.82 10.05
CA TYR A 106 -1.04 2.41 8.73
C TYR A 106 -0.54 3.86 8.60
N LEU A 107 -0.17 4.52 9.69
CA LEU A 107 0.06 5.97 9.69
C LEU A 107 1.20 6.37 8.75
N LEU A 108 2.33 5.68 8.87
CA LEU A 108 3.52 5.96 8.06
C LEU A 108 3.30 5.73 6.56
N PRO A 109 2.83 4.55 6.08
CA PRO A 109 2.61 4.34 4.65
C PRO A 109 1.53 5.28 4.07
N VAL A 110 0.49 5.61 4.82
CA VAL A 110 -0.53 6.59 4.36
C VAL A 110 0.07 7.99 4.23
N ALA A 111 0.88 8.43 5.20
CA ALA A 111 1.54 9.73 5.12
C ALA A 111 2.48 9.83 3.91
N LEU A 112 3.29 8.78 3.64
CA LEU A 112 4.16 8.72 2.47
C LEU A 112 3.37 8.69 1.16
N THR A 113 2.25 7.96 1.12
CA THR A 113 1.35 7.94 -0.04
C THR A 113 0.89 9.36 -0.42
N VAL A 114 0.46 10.16 0.57
CA VAL A 114 0.03 11.54 0.35
C VAL A 114 1.18 12.42 -0.16
N VAL A 115 2.38 12.24 0.40
CA VAL A 115 3.58 12.98 -0.04
C VAL A 115 3.91 12.66 -1.50
N HIS A 116 3.96 11.38 -1.88
CA HIS A 116 4.26 10.97 -3.26
C HIS A 116 3.20 11.42 -4.26
N ILE A 117 1.90 11.33 -3.90
CA ILE A 117 0.82 11.86 -4.76
C ILE A 117 1.00 13.38 -4.95
N SER A 118 1.30 14.11 -3.88
CA SER A 118 1.48 15.57 -3.94
C SER A 118 2.69 15.97 -4.77
N ALA A 119 3.81 15.26 -4.62
CA ALA A 119 5.02 15.45 -5.42
C ALA A 119 4.74 15.13 -6.90
N GLY A 120 4.09 14.00 -7.19
CA GLY A 120 3.77 13.65 -8.57
C GLY A 120 2.82 14.64 -9.25
N MET A 121 1.79 15.12 -8.54
CA MET A 121 0.93 16.19 -9.05
C MET A 121 1.72 17.49 -9.31
N HIS A 122 2.67 17.83 -8.44
CA HIS A 122 3.54 18.98 -8.64
C HIS A 122 4.41 18.81 -9.89
N ASN A 123 5.01 17.64 -10.07
CA ASN A 123 5.83 17.31 -11.24
C ASN A 123 5.04 17.43 -12.54
N ILE A 124 3.82 16.87 -12.60
CA ILE A 124 2.94 17.03 -13.77
C ILE A 124 2.62 18.50 -14.04
N ARG A 125 2.30 19.28 -13.01
CA ARG A 125 2.04 20.72 -13.16
C ARG A 125 3.24 21.52 -13.65
N VAL A 126 4.46 21.10 -13.30
CA VAL A 126 5.69 21.68 -13.84
C VAL A 126 5.83 21.27 -15.31
N ALA A 127 5.69 19.99 -15.62
CA ALA A 127 5.87 19.44 -16.96
C ALA A 127 4.94 20.08 -18.01
N ILE A 128 3.66 20.31 -17.68
CA ILE A 128 2.70 20.89 -18.63
C ILE A 128 2.86 22.41 -18.84
N LYS A 129 3.73 23.07 -18.08
CA LYS A 129 4.05 24.50 -18.27
C LYS A 129 5.15 24.73 -19.31
N PHE A 130 5.82 23.66 -19.75
CA PHE A 130 6.89 23.66 -20.74
C PHE A 130 6.46 22.84 -21.96
#